data_AF-A0A4P6PXP6-F1
#
_entry.id   AF-A0A4P6PXP6-F1
#
_cell.length_a   1.000
_cell.length_b   1.000
_cell.length_c   1.000
_cell.angle_alpha   90.00
_cell.angle_beta   90.00
_cell.angle_gamma   90.00
#
_symmetry.space_group_name_H-M   'P 1'
#
loop_
_entity.id
_entity.type
_entity.pdbx_description
1 polymer ?
#
loop_
_entity_poly.entity_id
_entity_poly.type
_entity_poly.pdbx_seq_one_letter_code
_entity_poly.pdbx_strand_id
1 'polypeptide(L)'
;MISRSLLLADQGGAYPFFPSEGGLLKWGKDPGASFYWLTRGEPEEWPVVVDYRDEVWELHNMPTSRFLCEVLSGQLDTSIVYGPLFTQRPVQVSEVDG
;
A
#
# COMPACT_ATOMS: atom_id res chain seq x y z
N MET A 1 4.41 -24.93 -1.94
CA MET A 1 3.33 -25.00 -2.96
C MET A 1 2.65 -23.64 -2.93
N ILE A 2 2.62 -22.87 -4.02
CA ILE A 2 2.04 -21.52 -4.02
C ILE A 2 0.51 -21.63 -3.96
N SER A 3 -0.14 -20.93 -3.02
CA SER A 3 -1.61 -20.95 -2.86
C SER A 3 -2.32 -20.39 -4.09
N ARG A 4 -3.41 -21.04 -4.52
CA ARG A 4 -4.23 -20.64 -5.69
C ARG A 4 -4.77 -19.21 -5.56
N SER A 5 -5.01 -18.74 -4.34
CA SER A 5 -5.48 -17.37 -4.06
C SER A 5 -4.43 -16.32 -4.38
N LEU A 6 -3.14 -16.62 -4.15
CA LEU A 6 -2.03 -15.71 -4.48
C LEU A 6 -1.80 -15.61 -5.98
N LEU A 7 -1.98 -16.73 -6.69
CA LEU A 7 -1.88 -16.76 -8.14
C LEU A 7 -2.99 -15.95 -8.83
N LEU A 8 -4.18 -15.85 -8.21
CA LEU A 8 -5.26 -15.00 -8.70
C LEU A 8 -5.00 -13.53 -8.40
N ALA A 9 -4.48 -13.20 -7.22
CA ALA A 9 -4.18 -11.82 -6.85
C ALA A 9 -3.05 -11.21 -7.70
N ASP A 10 -2.00 -11.98 -7.99
CA ASP A 10 -0.94 -11.60 -8.95
C ASP A 10 -1.47 -11.43 -10.39
N GLN A 11 -2.72 -11.85 -10.67
CA GLN A 11 -3.42 -11.75 -11.97
C GLN A 11 -4.65 -10.81 -11.91
N GLY A 12 -4.74 -9.94 -10.89
CA GLY A 12 -5.84 -8.96 -10.76
C GLY A 12 -7.08 -9.46 -9.99
N GLY A 13 -6.97 -10.57 -9.25
CA GLY A 13 -7.99 -11.06 -8.32
C GLY A 13 -7.86 -10.48 -6.91
N ALA A 14 -8.82 -10.79 -6.03
CA ALA A 14 -8.79 -10.34 -4.63
C ALA A 14 -7.74 -11.10 -3.80
N TYR A 15 -6.93 -10.36 -3.03
CA TYR A 15 -6.05 -10.95 -2.03
C TYR A 15 -6.87 -11.52 -0.85
N PRO A 16 -6.47 -12.67 -0.27
CA PRO A 16 -7.07 -13.11 0.99
C PRO A 16 -6.68 -12.15 2.12
N PHE A 17 -7.40 -12.14 3.24
CA PHE A 17 -6.99 -11.41 4.44
C PHE A 17 -6.20 -12.31 5.40
N PHE A 18 -5.24 -11.71 6.11
CA PHE A 18 -4.53 -12.36 7.22
C PHE A 18 -5.56 -12.89 8.25
N PRO A 19 -5.39 -14.10 8.83
CA PRO A 19 -4.17 -14.91 8.90
C PRO A 19 -3.97 -15.93 7.76
N SER A 20 -4.74 -15.83 6.67
CA SER A 20 -4.49 -16.69 5.50
C SER A 20 -3.06 -16.47 4.97
N GLU A 21 -2.41 -17.54 4.50
CA GLU A 21 -1.06 -17.46 3.94
C GLU A 21 -1.01 -16.46 2.76
N GLY A 22 -0.07 -15.51 2.81
CA GLY A 22 0.02 -14.41 1.85
C GLY A 22 -1.19 -13.46 1.88
N GLY A 23 -1.88 -13.37 3.03
CA GLY A 23 -3.02 -12.48 3.20
C GLY A 23 -2.62 -11.03 3.47
N LEU A 24 -3.60 -10.14 3.33
CA LEU A 24 -3.46 -8.73 3.65
C LEU A 24 -3.61 -8.49 5.15
N LEU A 25 -2.61 -7.85 5.74
CA LEU A 25 -2.64 -7.36 7.12
C LEU A 25 -2.69 -5.83 7.11
N LYS A 26 -3.81 -5.26 7.58
CA LYS A 26 -4.01 -3.81 7.58
C LYS A 26 -3.11 -3.13 8.61
N TRP A 27 -2.41 -2.08 8.20
CA TRP A 27 -1.56 -1.28 9.09
C TRP A 27 -1.89 0.22 9.06
N GLY A 28 -2.60 0.69 8.03
CA GLY A 28 -2.90 2.11 7.87
C GLY A 28 -4.26 2.37 7.24
N LYS A 29 -4.76 3.60 7.44
CA LYS A 29 -5.95 4.13 6.77
C LYS A 29 -5.82 5.63 6.60
N ASP A 30 -6.26 6.10 5.44
CA ASP A 30 -6.59 7.48 5.09
C ASP A 30 -8.11 7.57 4.76
N PRO A 31 -8.78 8.73 4.76
CA PRO A 31 -10.21 8.80 4.44
C PRO A 31 -10.59 8.14 3.10
N GLY A 32 -9.69 8.10 2.12
CA GLY A 32 -9.92 7.44 0.84
C GLY A 32 -9.26 6.07 0.66
N ALA A 33 -8.26 5.74 1.48
CA ALA A 33 -7.39 4.59 1.23
C ALA A 33 -7.16 3.70 2.46
N SER A 34 -7.00 2.41 2.21
CA SER A 34 -6.53 1.43 3.18
C SER A 34 -5.14 0.93 2.78
N PHE A 35 -4.27 0.75 3.78
CA PHE A 35 -2.91 0.29 3.56
C PHE A 35 -2.69 -1.06 4.24
N TYR A 36 -2.12 -2.00 3.50
CA TYR A 36 -1.90 -3.36 3.93
C TYR A 36 -0.45 -3.79 3.70
N TRP A 37 0.01 -4.71 4.54
CA TRP A 37 1.15 -5.56 4.26
C TRP A 37 0.63 -6.81 3.55
N LEU A 38 1.28 -7.20 2.46
CA LEU A 38 1.08 -8.52 1.86
C LEU A 38 2.01 -9.51 2.54
N THR A 39 1.48 -10.38 3.40
CA THR A 39 2.29 -11.23 4.30
C THR A 39 2.90 -12.44 3.59
N ARG A 40 3.77 -12.18 2.60
CA ARG A 40 4.43 -13.18 1.74
C ARG A 40 5.94 -13.08 1.92
N GLY A 41 6.57 -14.19 2.31
CA GLY A 41 8.01 -14.23 2.57
C GLY A 41 8.39 -13.60 3.91
N GLU A 42 9.61 -13.08 4.00
CA GLU A 42 10.17 -12.49 5.22
C GLU A 42 9.45 -11.18 5.59
N PRO A 43 9.10 -10.95 6.88
CA PRO A 43 8.37 -9.77 7.32
C PRO A 43 9.01 -8.42 6.95
N GLU A 44 10.34 -8.36 6.91
CA GLU A 44 11.10 -7.15 6.57
C GLU A 44 10.92 -6.73 5.11
N GLU A 45 10.52 -7.67 4.24
CA GLU A 45 10.38 -7.50 2.80
C GLU A 45 8.91 -7.52 2.34
N TRP A 46 7.96 -7.53 3.26
CA TRP A 46 6.54 -7.56 2.90
C TRP A 46 6.15 -6.35 2.04
N PRO A 47 5.59 -6.60 0.83
CA PRO A 47 5.10 -5.54 -0.04
C PRO A 47 3.96 -4.74 0.60
N VAL A 48 3.79 -3.50 0.13
CA VAL A 48 2.66 -2.66 0.49
C VAL A 48 1.57 -2.79 -0.57
N VAL A 49 0.34 -3.03 -0.12
CA VAL A 49 -0.85 -2.97 -0.97
C VAL A 49 -1.68 -1.77 -0.53
N VAL A 50 -2.03 -0.91 -1.48
CA VAL A 50 -2.91 0.24 -1.28
C VAL A 50 -4.24 -0.04 -1.96
N ASP A 51 -5.31 0.11 -1.19
CA ASP A 51 -6.69 0.06 -1.67
C ASP A 51 -7.26 1.47 -1.62
N TYR A 52 -7.85 1.93 -2.71
CA TYR A 52 -8.67 3.13 -2.76
C TYR A 52 -10.15 2.75 -2.96
N ARG A 53 -10.94 2.94 -1.90
CA ARG A 53 -12.40 2.76 -1.86
C ARG A 53 -12.92 1.39 -2.33
N ASP A 54 -12.15 0.32 -2.11
CA ASP A 54 -12.45 -1.04 -2.57
C ASP A 54 -12.56 -1.16 -4.12
N GLU A 55 -12.12 -0.14 -4.85
CA GLU A 55 -12.26 -0.06 -6.32
C GLU A 55 -10.91 -0.20 -7.03
N VAL A 56 -9.85 0.43 -6.49
CA VAL A 56 -8.52 0.47 -7.11
C VAL A 56 -7.50 -0.09 -6.15
N TRP A 57 -6.75 -1.08 -6.62
CA TRP A 57 -5.72 -1.76 -5.83
C TRP A 57 -4.35 -1.58 -6.50
N GLU A 58 -3.38 -1.09 -5.74
CA GLU A 58 -1.98 -0.96 -6.17
C GLU A 58 -1.08 -1.82 -5.29
N LEU A 59 -0.22 -2.60 -5.92
CA LEU A 59 0.85 -3.35 -5.26
C LEU A 59 2.18 -2.62 -5.46
N HIS A 60 2.79 -2.21 -4.36
CA HIS A 60 4.15 -1.69 -4.32
C HIS A 60 5.08 -2.79 -3.82
N ASN A 61 5.90 -3.34 -4.72
CA ASN A 61 6.90 -4.38 -4.41
C ASN A 61 8.11 -3.80 -3.66
N MET A 62 7.87 -3.24 -2.48
CA MET A 62 8.88 -2.67 -1.59
C MET A 62 8.45 -2.76 -0.12
N PRO A 63 9.41 -2.77 0.82
CA PRO A 63 9.12 -2.67 2.25
C PRO A 63 8.39 -1.37 2.60
N THR A 64 7.65 -1.39 3.71
CA THR A 64 6.89 -0.22 4.19
C THR A 64 7.76 0.99 4.53
N SER A 65 8.96 0.78 5.06
CA SER A 65 9.89 1.87 5.33
C SER A 65 10.25 2.63 4.05
N ARG A 66 10.58 1.89 2.97
CA ARG A 66 10.85 2.47 1.66
C ARG A 66 9.62 3.16 1.06
N PHE A 67 8.47 2.50 1.13
CA PHE A 67 7.19 3.09 0.70
C PHE A 67 6.94 4.44 1.38
N LEU A 68 7.08 4.51 2.70
CA LEU A 68 6.90 5.76 3.46
C LEU A 68 7.93 6.82 3.08
N CYS A 69 9.19 6.45 2.86
CA CYS A 69 10.21 7.38 2.38
C CYS A 69 9.87 7.96 0.99
N GLU A 70 9.43 7.12 0.05
CA GLU A 70 9.03 7.56 -1.29
C GLU A 70 7.76 8.41 -1.25
N VAL A 71 6.81 8.11 -0.34
CA VAL A 71 5.65 8.97 -0.07
C VAL A 71 6.12 10.33 0.43
N LEU A 72 6.83 10.38 1.54
CA LEU A 72 7.22 11.65 2.18
C LEU A 72 8.14 12.51 1.31
N SER A 73 8.89 11.90 0.38
CA SER A 73 9.74 12.61 -0.59
C SER A 73 9.04 12.95 -1.91
N GLY A 74 7.78 12.53 -2.08
CA GLY A 74 7.01 12.73 -3.31
C GLY A 74 7.59 12.00 -4.54
N GLN A 75 8.32 10.89 -4.31
CA GLN A 75 8.95 10.08 -5.36
C GLN A 75 8.17 8.79 -5.66
N LEU A 76 7.10 8.52 -4.90
CA LEU A 76 6.31 7.31 -5.09
C LEU A 76 5.64 7.31 -6.47
N ASP A 77 5.87 6.27 -7.25
CA ASP A 77 5.12 5.98 -8.47
C ASP A 77 3.78 5.35 -8.11
N THR A 78 2.69 6.12 -8.20
CA THR A 78 1.35 5.75 -7.73
C THR A 78 0.28 6.58 -8.43
N SER A 79 -0.87 5.97 -8.71
CA SER A 79 -2.07 6.69 -9.16
C SER A 79 -3.03 7.04 -8.02
N ILE A 80 -2.79 6.52 -6.80
CA ILE A 80 -3.66 6.66 -5.63
C ILE A 80 -3.15 7.74 -4.66
N VAL A 81 -1.87 7.71 -4.26
CA VAL A 81 -1.36 8.55 -3.14
C VAL A 81 -0.97 9.96 -3.60
N TYR A 82 -0.64 10.16 -4.88
CA TYR A 82 -0.36 11.48 -5.49
C TYR A 82 -0.99 11.66 -6.88
N GLY A 83 -1.73 10.64 -7.35
CA GLY A 83 -2.32 10.66 -8.69
C GLY A 83 -3.64 11.45 -8.75
N PRO A 84 -4.35 11.38 -9.89
CA PRO A 84 -5.58 12.16 -10.12
C PRO A 84 -6.72 11.81 -9.15
N LEU A 85 -6.61 10.71 -8.41
CA LEU A 85 -7.58 10.27 -7.40
C LEU A 85 -7.25 10.78 -5.99
N PHE A 86 -6.09 11.43 -5.81
CA PHE A 86 -5.70 12.02 -4.55
C PHE A 86 -6.41 13.36 -4.33
N THR A 87 -7.39 13.37 -3.42
CA THR A 87 -8.22 14.57 -3.15
C THR A 87 -7.70 15.41 -1.96
N GLN A 88 -6.60 15.02 -1.33
CA GLN A 88 -6.03 15.75 -0.19
C GLN A 88 -5.06 16.83 -0.71
N ARG A 89 -5.17 18.06 -0.17
CA ARG A 89 -4.16 19.10 -0.42
C ARG A 89 -2.87 18.71 0.32
N PRO A 90 -1.67 18.87 -0.28
CA PRO A 90 -0.42 18.65 0.42
C PRO A 90 -0.38 19.42 1.74
N VAL A 91 0.00 18.74 2.83
CA VAL A 91 0.22 19.37 4.12
C VAL A 91 1.28 20.46 3.93
N GLN A 92 0.90 21.71 4.17
CA GLN A 92 1.86 22.81 4.19
C GLN A 92 2.66 22.68 5.49
N VAL A 93 3.90 22.21 5.38
CA VAL A 93 4.83 22.23 6.50
C VAL A 93 5.41 23.64 6.57
N SER A 94 4.94 24.43 7.52
CA SER A 94 5.59 25.70 7.85
C SER A 94 6.89 25.39 8.60
N GLU A 95 8.01 25.96 8.15
CA GLU A 95 9.22 26.01 8.99
C GLU A 95 8.87 26.77 10.27
N VAL A 96 9.10 26.13 11.41
CA VAL A 96 9.08 26.81 12.70
C VAL A 96 10.42 27.51 12.84
N ASP A 97 10.41 28.83 12.65
CA ASP A 97 11.56 29.68 13.00
C ASP A 97 11.89 29.45 14.49
N GLY A 98 13.12 29.00 14.74
CA GLY A 98 13.63 28.67 16.09
C GLY A 98 13.98 29.88 16.95
#